data_AF-A0A091RZT5-F1
#
_entry.id   AF-A0A091RZT5-F1
#
_cell.length_a   1.000
_cell.length_b   1.000
_cell.length_c   1.000
_cell.angle_alpha   90.00
_cell.angle_beta   90.00
_cell.angle_gamma   90.00
#
_symmetry.space_group_name_H-M   'P 1'
#
loop_
_entity.id
_entity.type
_entity.pdbx_description
1 polymer ?
#
loop_
_entity_poly.entity_id
_entity_poly.type
_entity_poly.pdbx_seq_one_letter_code
_entity_poly.pdbx_strand_id
1 'polypeptide(L)'
;MGHSFGGVTAVLALVKEPSFSCAVALDAWMFPLDNSLYPEVPKPVLFINAEKFQTPESVAKMKRLSSRNSQTKIITILGSVHQSPTDFTFLSGMLNRILGARGTLDPYKCLDITTQAALAFLQRHLG
;
A
#
# COMPACT_ATOMS: atom_id res chain seq x y z
N MET A 1 4.55 -6.86 -5.08
CA MET A 1 3.40 -5.99 -4.73
C MET A 1 2.47 -6.78 -3.82
N GLY A 2 1.73 -6.16 -2.92
CA GLY A 2 0.71 -6.85 -2.12
C GLY A 2 -0.22 -5.89 -1.38
N HIS A 3 -1.38 -6.40 -0.94
CA HIS A 3 -2.41 -5.64 -0.23
C HIS A 3 -2.55 -6.07 1.23
N SER A 4 -2.83 -5.12 2.13
CA SER A 4 -3.07 -5.39 3.55
C SER A 4 -1.91 -6.18 4.20
N PHE A 5 -2.17 -7.39 4.68
CA PHE A 5 -1.13 -8.32 5.13
C PHE A 5 -0.08 -8.61 4.04
N GLY A 6 -0.53 -8.82 2.79
CA GLY A 6 0.37 -8.98 1.66
C GLY A 6 1.21 -7.73 1.36
N GLY A 7 0.74 -6.54 1.74
CA GLY A 7 1.51 -5.29 1.63
C GLY A 7 2.74 -5.31 2.52
N VAL A 8 2.58 -5.73 3.78
CA VAL A 8 3.71 -5.89 4.69
C VAL A 8 4.59 -7.10 4.34
N THR A 9 4.00 -8.17 3.81
CA THR A 9 4.77 -9.30 3.24
C THR A 9 5.66 -8.84 2.08
N ALA A 10 5.16 -7.99 1.18
CA ALA A 10 5.95 -7.45 0.07
C ALA A 10 7.13 -6.61 0.56
N VAL A 11 6.95 -5.86 1.66
CA VAL A 11 8.03 -5.11 2.31
C VAL A 11 9.05 -6.05 2.94
N LEU A 12 8.61 -7.08 3.66
CA LEU A 12 9.49 -8.08 4.26
C LEU A 12 10.28 -8.86 3.21
N ALA A 13 9.68 -9.14 2.05
CA ALA A 13 10.35 -9.82 0.94
C ALA A 13 11.58 -9.05 0.44
N LEU A 14 11.60 -7.72 0.52
CA LEU A 14 12.78 -6.92 0.14
C LEU A 14 14.00 -7.17 1.03
N VAL A 15 13.76 -7.57 2.28
CA VAL A 15 14.81 -7.90 3.26
C VAL A 15 15.23 -9.35 3.11
N LYS A 16 14.29 -10.25 2.86
CA LYS A 16 14.54 -11.70 2.81
C LYS A 16 15.09 -12.18 1.47
N GLU A 17 14.73 -11.53 0.37
CA GLU A 17 15.09 -11.94 -0.99
C GLU A 17 15.85 -10.82 -1.72
N PRO A 18 17.17 -10.98 -1.93
CA PRO A 18 18.00 -9.97 -2.58
C PRO A 18 17.58 -9.63 -4.02
N SER A 19 16.88 -10.52 -4.71
CA SER A 19 16.50 -10.38 -6.13
C SER A 19 15.40 -9.34 -6.39
N PHE A 20 14.52 -9.04 -5.42
CA PHE A 20 13.49 -8.02 -5.61
C PHE A 20 14.09 -6.62 -5.54
N SER A 21 13.84 -5.71 -6.49
CA SER A 21 14.44 -4.36 -6.48
C SER A 21 13.64 -3.30 -5.71
N CYS A 22 12.32 -3.46 -5.61
CA CYS A 22 11.41 -2.51 -4.94
C CYS A 22 10.08 -3.18 -4.59
N ALA A 23 9.25 -2.55 -3.74
CA ALA A 23 7.91 -3.05 -3.41
C ALA A 23 6.84 -1.97 -3.55
N VAL A 24 5.65 -2.39 -3.97
CA VAL A 24 4.41 -1.59 -3.88
C VAL A 24 3.51 -2.25 -2.85
N ALA A 25 3.16 -1.49 -1.81
CA ALA A 25 2.40 -1.93 -0.65
C ALA A 25 1.06 -1.19 -0.62
N LEU A 26 0.00 -1.91 -0.99
CA LEU A 26 -1.36 -1.38 -1.07
C LEU A 26 -2.03 -1.48 0.30
N ASP A 27 -2.25 -0.32 0.91
CA ASP A 27 -2.92 -0.14 2.20
C ASP A 27 -2.41 -1.13 3.27
N ALA A 28 -1.09 -1.17 3.40
CA ALA A 28 -0.41 -2.19 4.17
C ALA A 28 -0.76 -2.12 5.65
N TRP A 29 -1.05 -3.27 6.23
CA TRP A 29 -1.23 -3.41 7.67
C TRP A 29 0.14 -3.71 8.30
N MET A 30 0.76 -2.70 8.89
CA MET A 30 2.15 -2.77 9.36
C MET A 30 2.29 -3.36 10.77
N PHE A 31 1.18 -3.69 11.43
CA PHE A 31 1.15 -4.29 12.78
C PHE A 31 1.92 -5.62 12.86
N PRO A 32 1.73 -6.61 11.97
CA PRO A 32 2.33 -7.94 12.11
C PRO A 32 3.85 -7.96 11.99
N LEU A 33 4.43 -6.87 11.48
CA LEU A 33 5.87 -6.77 11.32
C LEU A 33 6.49 -6.30 12.64
N ASP A 34 7.10 -7.25 13.34
CA ASP A 34 7.87 -7.02 14.56
C ASP A 34 9.00 -6.01 14.30
N ASN A 35 9.20 -5.06 15.22
CA ASN A 35 10.24 -4.04 15.18
C ASN A 35 11.65 -4.63 15.09
N SER A 36 11.84 -5.89 15.50
CA SER A 36 13.10 -6.64 15.38
C SER A 36 13.45 -7.06 13.94
N LEU A 37 12.45 -7.22 13.06
CA LEU A 37 12.64 -7.64 11.66
C LEU A 37 13.04 -6.48 10.73
N TYR A 38 13.17 -5.27 11.28
CA TYR A 38 13.23 -4.00 10.55
C TYR A 38 14.59 -3.35 10.27
N PRO A 39 15.77 -3.86 10.63
CA PRO A 39 17.00 -3.17 10.26
C PRO A 39 17.42 -3.62 8.85
N GLU A 40 17.20 -2.95 7.74
CA GLU A 40 16.57 -1.69 7.34
C GLU A 40 16.10 -2.01 5.92
N VAL A 41 14.83 -1.82 5.56
CA VAL A 41 14.38 -2.11 4.18
C VAL A 41 15.19 -1.22 3.24
N PRO A 42 16.21 -1.74 2.53
CA PRO A 42 17.19 -0.88 1.86
C PRO A 42 16.64 -0.38 0.53
N LYS A 43 15.62 -1.07 0.04
CA LYS A 43 15.05 -0.92 -1.28
C LYS A 43 13.83 -0.01 -1.25
N PRO A 44 13.54 0.71 -2.34
CA PRO A 44 12.41 1.62 -2.40
C PRO A 44 11.08 0.91 -2.16
N VAL A 45 10.20 1.56 -1.38
CA VAL A 45 8.82 1.12 -1.18
C VAL A 45 7.85 2.24 -1.57
N LEU A 46 6.83 1.91 -2.34
CA LEU A 46 5.65 2.76 -2.52
C LEU A 46 4.53 2.26 -1.63
N PHE A 47 4.14 3.06 -0.63
CA PHE A 47 2.92 2.84 0.15
C PHE A 47 1.77 3.61 -0.50
N ILE A 48 0.72 2.90 -0.91
CA ILE A 48 -0.53 3.48 -1.43
C ILE A 48 -1.64 3.18 -0.42
N ASN A 49 -1.95 4.14 0.44
CA ASN A 49 -2.89 3.96 1.54
C ASN A 49 -4.31 4.33 1.18
N ALA A 50 -5.26 3.65 1.80
CA ALA A 50 -6.63 4.10 1.83
C ALA A 50 -6.83 5.15 2.93
N GLU A 51 -7.82 6.03 2.76
CA GLU A 51 -8.08 7.12 3.70
C GLU A 51 -8.50 6.62 5.09
N LYS A 52 -9.29 5.55 5.16
CA LYS A 52 -10.00 5.14 6.39
C LYS A 52 -9.44 3.91 7.10
N PHE A 53 -8.37 3.29 6.61
CA PHE A 53 -7.86 2.03 7.18
C PHE A 53 -6.67 2.23 8.13
N GLN A 54 -5.83 3.23 7.86
CA GLN A 54 -4.54 3.35 8.50
C GLN A 54 -4.63 3.72 9.99
N THR A 55 -3.71 3.19 10.79
CA THR A 55 -3.55 3.53 12.20
C THR A 55 -2.29 4.39 12.42
N PRO A 56 -2.21 5.20 13.50
CA PRO A 56 -1.03 5.98 13.81
C PRO A 56 0.26 5.13 13.88
N GLU A 57 0.17 3.92 14.42
CA GLU A 57 1.30 2.99 14.54
C GLU A 57 1.77 2.52 13.16
N SER A 58 0.84 2.17 12.28
CA SER A 58 1.19 1.74 10.92
C SER A 58 1.84 2.87 10.13
N VAL A 59 1.27 4.07 10.22
CA VAL A 59 1.82 5.28 9.58
C VAL A 59 3.18 5.64 10.15
N ALA A 60 3.40 5.51 11.47
CA ALA A 60 4.69 5.76 12.09
C ALA A 60 5.79 4.82 11.54
N LYS A 61 5.47 3.53 11.37
CA LYS A 61 6.40 2.56 10.75
C LYS A 61 6.70 2.90 9.30
N MET A 62 5.69 3.27 8.51
CA MET A 62 5.89 3.72 7.12
C MET A 62 6.76 4.98 7.04
N LYS A 63 6.50 5.98 7.90
CA LYS A 63 7.29 7.22 7.96
C LYS A 63 8.74 6.95 8.34
N ARG A 64 9.01 6.03 9.28
CA ARG A 64 10.37 5.61 9.65
C ARG A 64 11.13 4.99 8.46
N LEU A 65 10.45 4.23 7.60
CA LEU A 65 11.04 3.72 6.36
C LEU A 65 11.31 4.84 5.35
N SER A 66 10.34 5.74 5.14
CA SER A 66 10.47 6.87 4.22
C SER A 66 11.57 7.86 4.63
N SER A 67 11.78 8.08 5.93
CA SER A 67 12.82 8.98 6.41
C SER A 67 14.25 8.45 6.19
N ARG A 68 14.41 7.15 5.93
CA ARG A 68 15.71 6.49 5.70
C ARG A 68 16.01 6.25 4.23
N ASN A 69 14.99 6.18 3.40
CA ASN A 69 15.13 6.04 1.96
C ASN A 69 14.28 7.09 1.25
N SER A 70 14.93 8.09 0.65
CA SER A 70 14.26 9.21 -0.04
C SER A 70 13.44 8.78 -1.25
N GLN A 71 13.68 7.57 -1.77
CA GLN A 71 12.90 6.96 -2.85
C GLN A 71 11.65 6.24 -2.34
N THR A 72 11.55 5.95 -1.04
CA THR A 72 10.33 5.41 -0.43
C THR A 72 9.29 6.51 -0.30
N LYS A 73 8.13 6.29 -0.92
CA LYS A 73 7.02 7.25 -0.99
C LYS A 73 5.78 6.71 -0.30
N ILE A 74 5.00 7.62 0.27
CA ILE A 74 3.71 7.33 0.90
C ILE A 74 2.70 8.27 0.27
N ILE A 75 1.63 7.70 -0.30
CA ILE A 75 0.48 8.44 -0.81
C ILE A 75 -0.79 7.91 -0.16
N THR A 76 -1.82 8.74 -0.07
CA THR A 76 -3.15 8.35 0.41
C THR A 76 -4.17 8.72 -0.66
N ILE A 77 -5.03 7.76 -1.01
CA ILE A 77 -6.13 7.99 -1.95
C ILE A 77 -7.36 8.44 -1.17
N LEU A 78 -7.72 9.72 -1.29
CA LEU A 78 -8.88 10.28 -0.58
C LEU A 78 -10.19 9.66 -1.07
N GLY A 79 -11.14 9.46 -0.14
CA GLY A 79 -12.43 8.82 -0.39
C GLY A 79 -12.37 7.31 -0.53
N SER A 80 -11.19 6.68 -0.38
CA SER A 80 -11.04 5.23 -0.47
C SER A 80 -11.16 4.53 0.90
N VAL A 81 -11.49 3.24 0.85
CA VAL A 81 -11.55 2.33 2.01
C VAL A 81 -10.63 1.13 1.77
N HIS A 82 -10.44 0.30 2.80
CA HIS A 82 -9.51 -0.84 2.72
C HIS A 82 -9.76 -1.79 1.54
N GLN A 83 -11.02 -1.94 1.12
CA GLN A 83 -11.42 -2.80 -0.01
C GLN A 83 -11.34 -2.10 -1.37
N SER A 84 -11.00 -0.81 -1.43
CA SER A 84 -10.90 -0.08 -2.70
C SER A 84 -9.79 -0.62 -3.64
N PRO A 85 -8.65 -1.15 -3.15
CA PRO A 85 -7.65 -1.78 -4.00
C PRO A 85 -7.98 -3.23 -4.44
N THR A 86 -9.12 -3.79 -4.05
CA THR A 86 -9.49 -5.20 -4.35
C THR A 86 -10.67 -5.27 -5.31
N ASP A 87 -10.90 -6.42 -5.93
CA ASP A 87 -12.01 -6.57 -6.89
C ASP A 87 -13.40 -6.45 -6.25
N PHE A 88 -13.51 -6.54 -4.92
CA PHE A 88 -14.77 -6.40 -4.19
C PHE A 88 -15.47 -5.07 -4.47
N THR A 89 -14.72 -4.00 -4.75
CA THR A 89 -15.30 -2.68 -5.05
C THR A 89 -16.10 -2.66 -6.37
N PHE A 90 -15.87 -3.63 -7.26
CA PHE A 90 -16.54 -3.78 -8.56
C PHE A 90 -17.69 -4.79 -8.55
N LEU A 91 -17.77 -5.66 -7.53
CA LEU A 91 -18.83 -6.65 -7.39
C LEU A 91 -20.13 -5.97 -6.88
N SER A 92 -20.92 -5.50 -7.85
CA SER A 92 -22.26 -4.90 -7.86
C SER A 92 -22.96 -4.41 -6.58
N GLY A 93 -23.48 -3.18 -6.66
CA GLY A 93 -24.77 -2.80 -6.09
C GLY A 93 -24.72 -1.87 -4.87
N MET A 94 -25.73 -1.02 -4.76
CA MET A 94 -25.96 -0.04 -3.68
C MET A 94 -25.74 -0.60 -2.25
N LEU A 95 -25.85 -1.93 -2.08
CA LEU A 95 -25.55 -2.65 -0.84
C LEU A 95 -24.11 -2.47 -0.33
N ASN A 96 -23.09 -2.41 -1.19
CA ASN A 96 -21.70 -2.24 -0.74
C ASN A 96 -21.42 -0.87 -0.12
N ARG A 97 -22.26 0.13 -0.43
CA ARG A 97 -22.18 1.47 0.18
C ARG A 97 -22.75 1.47 1.60
N ILE A 98 -23.67 0.56 1.90
CA ILE A 98 -24.31 0.40 3.22
C ILE A 98 -23.40 -0.39 4.19
N LEU A 99 -22.64 -1.37 3.67
CA LEU A 99 -21.77 -2.23 4.49
C LEU A 99 -20.36 -1.67 4.74
N GLY A 100 -20.09 -0.40 4.42
CA GLY A 100 -18.75 0.20 4.58
C GLY A 100 -17.66 -0.38 3.67
N ALA A 101 -18.03 -1.33 2.79
CA ALA A 101 -17.14 -1.99 1.83
C ALA A 101 -16.77 -1.08 0.65
N ARG A 102 -17.53 -0.01 0.41
CA ARG A 102 -17.30 0.95 -0.69
C ARG A 102 -16.99 2.35 -0.16
N GLY A 103 -15.89 2.91 -0.66
CA GLY A 103 -15.51 4.29 -0.40
C GLY A 103 -16.44 5.30 -1.09
N THR A 104 -16.20 6.58 -0.85
CA THR A 104 -16.88 7.68 -1.55
C THR A 104 -16.25 7.96 -2.91
N LEU A 105 -15.00 7.53 -3.13
CA LEU A 105 -14.33 7.61 -4.42
C LEU A 105 -14.90 6.58 -5.40
N ASP A 106 -15.00 6.98 -6.67
CA ASP A 106 -15.35 6.06 -7.75
C ASP A 106 -14.33 4.90 -7.83
N PRO A 107 -14.79 3.63 -7.85
CA PRO A 107 -13.90 2.47 -7.90
C PRO A 107 -12.92 2.47 -9.07
N TYR A 108 -13.35 2.88 -10.27
CA TYR A 108 -12.48 2.94 -11.44
C TYR A 108 -11.44 4.05 -11.31
N LYS A 109 -11.82 5.19 -10.73
CA LYS A 109 -10.86 6.25 -10.40
C LYS A 109 -9.83 5.81 -9.36
N CYS A 110 -10.24 5.05 -8.35
CA CYS A 110 -9.31 4.47 -7.36
C CYS A 110 -8.32 3.50 -8.01
N LEU A 111 -8.81 2.64 -8.90
CA LEU A 111 -7.98 1.71 -9.66
C LEU A 111 -7.00 2.45 -10.57
N ASP A 112 -7.45 3.47 -11.29
CA ASP A 112 -6.62 4.28 -12.18
C ASP A 112 -5.48 4.96 -11.41
N ILE A 113 -5.78 5.63 -10.30
CA ILE A 113 -4.77 6.27 -9.43
C ILE A 113 -3.76 5.23 -8.92
N THR A 114 -4.25 4.09 -8.44
CA THR A 114 -3.40 3.01 -7.89
C THR A 114 -2.47 2.45 -8.96
N THR A 115 -3.01 2.14 -10.14
CA THR A 115 -2.26 1.57 -11.26
C THR A 115 -1.24 2.56 -11.80
N GLN A 116 -1.62 3.82 -12.03
CA GLN A 116 -0.69 4.84 -12.53
C GLN A 116 0.45 5.10 -11.54
N ALA A 117 0.15 5.22 -10.24
CA ALA A 117 1.18 5.41 -9.22
C ALA A 117 2.12 4.20 -9.13
N ALA A 118 1.58 2.98 -9.17
CA ALA A 118 2.36 1.75 -9.16
C ALA A 118 3.24 1.63 -10.41
N LEU A 119 2.68 1.85 -11.60
CA LEU A 119 3.43 1.78 -12.87
C LEU A 119 4.56 2.81 -12.91
N ALA A 120 4.28 4.08 -12.56
CA ALA A 120 5.29 5.12 -12.55
C ALA A 120 6.44 4.80 -11.57
N PHE A 121 6.11 4.23 -10.41
CA PHE A 121 7.12 3.80 -9.44
C PHE A 121 7.91 2.59 -9.93
N LEU A 122 7.26 1.58 -10.49
CA LEU A 122 7.92 0.39 -11.04
C LEU A 122 8.86 0.76 -12.20
N GLN A 123 8.40 1.57 -13.15
CA GLN A 123 9.22 2.05 -14.27
C GLN A 123 10.47 2.80 -13.76
N ARG A 124 10.33 3.65 -12.74
CA ARG A 124 11.47 4.35 -12.14
C ARG A 124 12.51 3.42 -11.53
N HIS A 125 12.10 2.26 -11.02
CA HIS A 125 12.95 1.38 -10.20
C HIS A 125 13.36 0.07 -10.89
N LEU A 126 12.78 -0.25 -12.05
CA LEU A 126 13.05 -1.46 -12.81
C LEU A 126 13.57 -1.21 -14.23
N GLY A 127 13.49 0.02 -14.74
CA GLY A 127 13.86 0.37 -16.12
C GLY A 127 12.68 0.26 -17.08
#